data_AF-A0A4U0UQY2-F1
#
_entry.id   AF-A0A4U0UQY2-F1
#
_cell.length_a   1.000
_cell.length_b   1.000
_cell.length_c   1.000
_cell.angle_alpha   90.00
_cell.angle_beta   90.00
_cell.angle_gamma   90.00
#
_symmetry.space_group_name_H-M   'P 1'
#
loop_
_entity.id
_entity.type
_entity.pdbx_description
1 polymer ?
#
loop_
_entity_poly.entity_id
_entity_poly.type
_entity_poly.pdbx_seq_one_letter_code
_entity_poly.pdbx_strand_id
1 'polypeptide(L)'
;MDSIIAAKLVSISSAFILSGYMLSPSQNTLPLLYPQPASVSTVLFRGVFNRGAALVIPVTGLSVAASAYLAYTAPTGSTERTLWAVSGAVTFAMLPMTQVVMMPGIHRLMDLSSGEASAQQKAAASGELLKLLKAWAAQNWVRVAMSGAGGLLGLYAMHLKEL
;
A
#
# COMPACT_ATOMS: atom_id res chain seq x y z
N MET A 1 -5.72 -26.17 -13.99
CA MET A 1 -5.17 -25.71 -12.70
C MET A 1 -6.32 -25.70 -11.71
N ASP A 2 -6.18 -26.35 -10.56
CA ASP A 2 -7.17 -26.33 -9.48
C ASP A 2 -7.47 -24.88 -9.06
N SER A 3 -8.75 -24.51 -8.95
CA SER A 3 -9.17 -23.15 -8.59
C SER A 3 -8.66 -22.73 -7.21
N ILE A 4 -8.46 -23.68 -6.29
CA ILE A 4 -7.87 -23.42 -4.97
C ILE A 4 -6.39 -23.05 -5.12
N ILE A 5 -5.62 -23.78 -5.93
CA ILE A 5 -4.21 -23.48 -6.18
C ILE A 5 -4.08 -22.11 -6.86
N ALA A 6 -4.93 -21.83 -7.85
CA ALA A 6 -4.96 -20.53 -8.52
C ALA A 6 -5.23 -19.38 -7.53
N ALA A 7 -6.21 -19.53 -6.64
CA ALA A 7 -6.54 -18.52 -5.65
C ALA A 7 -5.41 -18.32 -4.63
N LYS A 8 -4.75 -19.39 -4.17
CA LYS A 8 -3.57 -19.29 -3.28
C LYS A 8 -2.46 -18.46 -3.92
N LEU A 9 -2.13 -18.78 -5.18
CA LEU A 9 -1.10 -18.06 -5.94
C LEU A 9 -1.46 -16.58 -6.09
N VAL A 10 -2.71 -16.26 -6.45
CA VAL A 10 -3.17 -14.88 -6.62
C VAL A 10 -3.13 -14.13 -5.29
N SER A 11 -3.76 -14.66 -4.24
CA SER A 11 -3.83 -14.02 -2.91
C SER A 11 -2.45 -13.67 -2.36
N ILE A 12 -1.56 -14.67 -2.26
CA ILE A 12 -0.23 -14.52 -1.65
C ILE A 12 0.66 -13.61 -2.49
N SER A 13 0.73 -13.87 -3.80
CA SER A 13 1.67 -13.14 -4.67
C SER A 13 1.26 -11.67 -4.80
N SER A 14 -0.03 -11.38 -4.94
CA SER A 14 -0.52 -10.00 -5.00
C SER A 14 -0.26 -9.23 -3.71
N ALA A 15 -0.40 -9.87 -2.53
CA ALA A 15 -0.08 -9.24 -1.24
C ALA A 15 1.42 -8.86 -1.15
N PHE A 16 2.33 -9.73 -1.60
CA PHE A 16 3.76 -9.40 -1.64
C PHE A 16 4.13 -8.39 -2.72
N ILE A 17 3.48 -8.42 -3.88
CA ILE A 17 3.63 -7.39 -4.92
C ILE A 17 3.23 -6.02 -4.35
N LEU A 18 2.10 -5.94 -3.64
CA LEU A 18 1.67 -4.70 -2.98
C LEU A 18 2.72 -4.22 -1.97
N SER A 19 3.22 -5.12 -1.11
CA SER A 19 4.24 -4.79 -0.12
C SER A 19 5.52 -4.25 -0.75
N GLY A 20 6.08 -4.96 -1.73
CA GLY A 20 7.29 -4.53 -2.45
C GLY A 20 7.10 -3.25 -3.27
N TYR A 21 5.95 -3.13 -3.93
CA TYR A 21 5.63 -1.94 -4.73
C TYR A 21 5.53 -0.69 -3.85
N MET A 22 4.90 -0.79 -2.67
CA MET A 22 4.81 0.33 -1.74
C MET A 22 6.14 0.62 -1.05
N LEU A 23 6.98 -0.39 -0.82
CA LEU A 23 8.32 -0.20 -0.27
C LEU A 23 9.19 0.70 -1.16
N SER A 24 9.13 0.47 -2.48
CA SER A 24 10.01 1.12 -3.45
C SER A 24 9.97 2.65 -3.41
N PRO A 25 8.82 3.35 -3.45
CA PRO A 25 8.77 4.81 -3.29
C PRO A 25 9.39 5.32 -1.99
N SER A 26 9.14 4.66 -0.85
CA SER A 26 9.64 5.11 0.45
C SER A 26 11.15 4.92 0.60
N GLN A 27 11.70 3.84 0.04
CA GLN A 27 13.11 3.49 0.17
C GLN A 27 13.97 4.13 -0.92
N ASN A 28 13.51 4.10 -2.18
CA ASN A 28 14.33 4.42 -3.35
C ASN A 28 14.00 5.78 -3.97
N THR A 29 12.75 6.25 -3.87
CA THR A 29 12.32 7.47 -4.56
C THR A 29 12.34 8.69 -3.64
N LEU A 30 11.65 8.65 -2.51
CA LEU A 30 11.47 9.83 -1.65
C LEU A 30 12.77 10.42 -1.08
N PRO A 31 13.77 9.63 -0.65
CA PRO A 31 15.05 10.18 -0.21
C PRO A 31 15.73 11.08 -1.25
N LEU A 32 15.56 10.76 -2.54
CA LEU A 32 16.09 11.55 -3.64
C LEU A 32 15.30 12.85 -3.87
N LEU A 33 14.06 12.95 -3.38
CA LEU A 33 13.22 14.14 -3.49
C LEU A 33 13.41 15.14 -2.35
N TYR A 34 13.98 14.73 -1.20
CA TYR A 34 14.18 15.61 -0.04
C TYR A 34 15.06 16.83 -0.31
N PRO A 35 16.20 16.73 -1.04
CA PRO A 35 17.03 17.90 -1.31
C PRO A 35 16.58 18.70 -2.54
N GLN A 36 15.55 18.24 -3.26
CA GLN A 36 15.13 18.85 -4.51
C GLN A 36 14.28 20.11 -4.27
N PRO A 37 14.28 21.07 -5.21
CA PRO A 37 13.37 22.20 -5.17
C PRO A 37 11.90 21.76 -5.10
N ALA A 38 11.07 22.53 -4.40
CA ALA A 38 9.65 22.20 -4.24
C ALA A 38 8.90 21.99 -5.56
N SER A 39 9.25 22.76 -6.60
CA SER A 39 8.70 22.64 -7.95
C SER A 39 9.01 21.28 -8.61
N VAL A 40 10.07 20.60 -8.18
CA VAL A 40 10.47 19.28 -8.67
C VAL A 40 9.87 18.19 -7.78
N SER A 41 10.07 18.26 -6.45
CA SER A 41 9.65 17.21 -5.52
C SER A 41 8.14 16.98 -5.53
N THR A 42 7.35 18.05 -5.57
CA THR A 42 5.89 17.96 -5.51
C THR A 42 5.29 17.38 -6.80
N VAL A 43 5.84 17.75 -7.96
CA VAL A 43 5.43 17.22 -9.27
C VAL A 43 5.78 15.74 -9.39
N LEU A 44 7.00 15.34 -8.99
CA LEU A 44 7.40 13.93 -8.97
C LEU A 44 6.55 13.12 -7.98
N PHE A 45 6.28 13.66 -6.79
CA PHE A 45 5.39 13.03 -5.83
C PHE A 45 3.98 12.79 -6.40
N ARG A 46 3.37 13.78 -7.06
CA ARG A 46 2.09 13.61 -7.78
C ARG A 46 2.15 12.48 -8.81
N GLY A 47 3.22 12.44 -9.61
CA GLY A 47 3.42 11.38 -10.59
C GLY A 47 3.54 9.98 -9.97
N VAL A 48 4.25 9.85 -8.85
CA VAL A 48 4.41 8.59 -8.11
C VAL A 48 3.10 8.16 -7.48
N PHE A 49 2.40 9.07 -6.79
CA PHE A 49 1.15 8.77 -6.09
C PHE A 49 0.05 8.29 -7.06
N ASN A 50 -0.18 9.01 -8.16
CA ASN A 50 -1.25 8.67 -9.11
C ASN A 50 -0.98 7.35 -9.83
N ARG A 51 0.26 7.10 -10.26
CA ARG A 51 0.64 5.81 -10.87
C ARG A 51 0.55 4.67 -9.86
N GLY A 52 0.93 4.93 -8.61
CA GLY A 52 0.82 3.96 -7.54
C GLY A 52 -0.63 3.57 -7.25
N ALA A 53 -1.54 4.54 -7.18
CA ALA A 53 -2.97 4.27 -6.97
C ALA A 53 -3.56 3.39 -8.09
N ALA A 54 -3.16 3.64 -9.34
CA ALA A 54 -3.61 2.86 -10.51
C ALA A 54 -3.19 1.38 -10.46
N LEU A 55 -2.13 1.02 -9.73
CA LEU A 55 -1.74 -0.37 -9.49
C LEU A 55 -2.29 -0.92 -8.16
N VAL A 56 -2.12 -0.17 -7.08
CA VAL A 56 -2.42 -0.64 -5.71
C VAL A 56 -3.89 -1.00 -5.58
N ILE A 57 -4.82 -0.18 -6.07
CA ILE A 57 -6.27 -0.41 -5.94
C ILE A 57 -6.70 -1.73 -6.61
N PRO A 58 -6.46 -1.96 -7.91
CA PRO A 58 -6.90 -3.21 -8.55
C PRO A 58 -6.19 -4.45 -7.99
N VAL A 59 -4.89 -4.37 -7.67
CA VAL A 59 -4.16 -5.51 -7.11
C VAL A 59 -4.66 -5.85 -5.70
N THR A 60 -5.06 -4.85 -4.91
CA THR A 60 -5.74 -5.07 -3.62
C THR A 60 -7.04 -5.82 -3.82
N GLY A 61 -7.87 -5.39 -4.78
CA GLY A 61 -9.13 -6.06 -5.11
C GLY A 61 -8.92 -7.54 -5.45
N LEU A 62 -7.91 -7.84 -6.29
CA LEU A 62 -7.54 -9.22 -6.63
C LEU A 62 -7.12 -10.04 -5.41
N SER A 63 -6.23 -9.48 -4.57
CA SER A 63 -5.74 -10.14 -3.36
C SER A 63 -6.87 -10.48 -2.39
N VAL A 64 -7.74 -9.50 -2.14
CA VAL A 64 -8.88 -9.62 -1.21
C VAL A 64 -9.90 -10.62 -1.73
N ALA A 65 -10.25 -10.55 -3.02
CA ALA A 65 -11.21 -11.48 -3.62
C ALA A 65 -10.72 -12.93 -3.56
N ALA A 66 -9.43 -13.17 -3.88
CA ALA A 66 -8.83 -14.50 -3.80
C ALA A 66 -8.78 -15.02 -2.35
N SER A 67 -8.42 -14.16 -1.40
CA SER A 67 -8.40 -14.51 0.03
C SER A 67 -9.80 -14.82 0.58
N ALA A 68 -10.81 -14.04 0.17
CA ALA A 68 -12.20 -14.28 0.53
C ALA A 68 -12.73 -15.60 -0.04
N TYR A 69 -12.39 -15.93 -1.30
CA TYR A 69 -12.72 -17.22 -1.90
C TYR A 69 -12.09 -18.38 -1.13
N LEU A 70 -10.81 -18.28 -0.77
CA LEU A 70 -10.12 -19.32 0.02
C LEU A 70 -10.77 -19.50 1.39
N ALA A 71 -11.07 -18.40 2.08
CA ALA A 71 -11.80 -18.44 3.35
C ALA A 71 -13.18 -19.10 3.20
N TYR A 72 -13.91 -18.81 2.12
CA TYR A 72 -15.21 -19.41 1.84
C TYR A 72 -15.13 -20.93 1.62
N THR A 73 -14.10 -21.41 0.93
CA THR A 73 -13.90 -22.84 0.63
C THR A 73 -13.31 -23.66 1.77
N ALA A 74 -12.64 -23.03 2.74
CA ALA A 74 -12.06 -23.71 3.90
C ALA A 74 -13.15 -24.22 4.87
N PRO A 75 -12.92 -25.29 5.65
CA PRO A 75 -13.92 -25.81 6.59
C PRO A 75 -14.40 -24.74 7.59
N THR A 76 -15.70 -24.71 7.88
CA THR A 76 -16.28 -23.76 8.84
C THR A 76 -15.66 -23.96 10.22
N GLY A 77 -15.27 -22.86 10.86
CA GLY A 77 -14.60 -22.88 12.17
C GLY A 77 -13.11 -23.26 12.16
N SER A 78 -12.54 -23.57 10.99
CA SER A 78 -11.11 -23.91 10.90
C SER A 78 -10.20 -22.68 11.06
N THR A 79 -9.00 -22.92 11.58
CA THR A 79 -7.92 -21.92 11.62
C THR A 79 -7.55 -21.44 10.21
N GLU A 80 -7.57 -22.33 9.20
CA GLU A 80 -7.33 -21.98 7.80
C GLU A 80 -8.31 -20.90 7.31
N ARG A 81 -9.61 -21.09 7.55
CA ARG A 81 -10.66 -20.11 7.18
C ARG A 81 -10.37 -18.75 7.82
N THR A 82 -10.07 -18.74 9.11
CA THR A 82 -9.78 -17.49 9.84
C THR A 82 -8.55 -16.79 9.27
N LEU A 83 -7.47 -17.52 8.99
CA LEU A 83 -6.24 -16.91 8.46
C LEU A 83 -6.43 -16.34 7.05
N TRP A 84 -7.16 -17.01 6.16
CA TRP A 84 -7.49 -16.44 4.85
C TRP A 84 -8.37 -15.19 4.96
N ALA A 85 -9.34 -15.19 5.88
CA ALA A 85 -10.18 -14.02 6.13
C ALA A 85 -9.35 -12.85 6.66
N VAL A 86 -8.46 -13.08 7.64
CA VAL A 86 -7.58 -12.03 8.20
C VAL A 86 -6.55 -11.56 7.17
N SER A 87 -6.00 -12.45 6.35
CA SER A 87 -5.10 -12.11 5.24
C SER A 87 -5.73 -11.10 4.27
N GLY A 88 -6.96 -11.39 3.82
CA GLY A 88 -7.73 -10.46 2.99
C GLY A 88 -8.04 -9.16 3.73
N ALA A 89 -8.51 -9.24 4.99
CA ALA A 89 -8.91 -8.08 5.77
C ALA A 89 -7.75 -7.11 6.05
N VAL A 90 -6.57 -7.60 6.44
CA VAL A 90 -5.39 -6.75 6.71
C VAL A 90 -4.86 -6.11 5.42
N THR A 91 -4.89 -6.84 4.31
CA THR A 91 -4.52 -6.30 2.99
C THR A 91 -5.50 -5.22 2.56
N PHE A 92 -6.81 -5.41 2.78
CA PHE A 92 -7.84 -4.40 2.50
C PHE A 92 -7.72 -3.15 3.38
N ALA A 93 -7.45 -3.34 4.68
CA ALA A 93 -7.45 -2.27 5.68
C ALA A 93 -6.47 -1.12 5.38
N MET A 94 -5.48 -1.34 4.51
CA MET A 94 -4.58 -0.27 4.07
C MET A 94 -5.29 0.82 3.25
N LEU A 95 -6.40 0.50 2.57
CA LEU A 95 -7.15 1.48 1.77
C LEU A 95 -7.91 2.47 2.67
N PRO A 96 -8.73 2.04 3.66
CA PRO A 96 -9.28 2.95 4.65
C PRO A 96 -8.20 3.75 5.41
N MET A 97 -7.08 3.11 5.78
CA MET A 97 -5.96 3.82 6.41
C MET A 97 -5.41 4.93 5.52
N THR A 98 -5.24 4.67 4.22
CA THR A 98 -4.82 5.69 3.25
C THR A 98 -5.81 6.85 3.23
N GLN A 99 -7.11 6.56 3.12
CA GLN A 99 -8.17 7.58 3.06
C GLN A 99 -8.24 8.46 4.30
N VAL A 100 -8.13 7.87 5.49
CA VAL A 100 -8.30 8.59 6.76
C VAL A 100 -7.02 9.28 7.21
N VAL A 101 -5.88 8.60 7.11
CA VAL A 101 -4.62 9.03 7.74
C VAL A 101 -3.69 9.75 6.75
N MET A 102 -3.67 9.33 5.50
CA MET A 102 -2.67 9.81 4.52
C MET A 102 -3.21 10.93 3.62
N MET A 103 -4.49 10.87 3.24
CA MET A 103 -5.06 11.79 2.24
C MET A 103 -4.91 13.28 2.58
N PRO A 104 -5.04 13.76 3.83
CA PRO A 104 -4.82 15.18 4.13
C PRO A 104 -3.44 15.69 3.72
N GLY A 105 -2.38 14.92 4.04
CA GLY A 105 -1.01 15.26 3.65
C GLY A 105 -0.76 15.11 2.15
N ILE A 106 -1.37 14.09 1.53
CA ILE A 106 -1.30 13.88 0.08
C ILE A 106 -1.96 15.03 -0.66
N HIS A 107 -3.16 15.46 -0.27
CA HIS A 107 -3.84 16.61 -0.86
C HIS A 107 -2.99 17.86 -0.75
N ARG A 108 -2.38 18.13 0.41
CA ARG A 108 -1.48 19.28 0.56
C ARG A 108 -0.29 19.22 -0.41
N LEU A 109 0.31 18.05 -0.60
CA LEU A 109 1.37 17.86 -1.60
C LEU A 109 0.86 18.02 -3.04
N MET A 110 -0.37 17.56 -3.33
CA MET A 110 -1.02 17.78 -4.63
C MET A 110 -1.25 19.27 -4.88
N ASP A 111 -1.77 20.01 -3.90
CA ASP A 111 -2.03 21.44 -4.03
C ASP A 111 -0.74 22.20 -4.31
N LEU A 112 0.34 21.88 -3.61
CA LEU A 112 1.65 22.48 -3.85
C LEU A 112 2.18 22.18 -5.26
N SER A 113 1.89 21.00 -5.82
CA SER A 113 2.34 20.64 -7.17
C SER A 113 1.62 21.36 -8.31
N SER A 114 0.40 21.87 -8.08
CA SER A 114 -0.34 22.71 -9.03
C SER A 114 -0.42 24.18 -8.65
N GLY A 115 0.09 24.54 -7.48
CA GLY A 115 0.03 25.90 -6.93
C GLY A 115 1.11 26.81 -7.50
N GLU A 116 1.00 28.09 -7.12
CA GLU A 116 1.98 29.10 -7.51
C GLU A 116 3.36 28.87 -6.89
N ALA A 117 4.38 29.41 -7.55
CA ALA A 117 5.77 29.35 -7.07
C ALA A 117 5.93 29.95 -5.66
N SER A 118 5.16 30.98 -5.32
CA SER A 118 5.15 31.63 -4.00
C SER A 118 4.75 30.66 -2.88
N ALA A 119 3.72 29.83 -3.11
CA ALA A 119 3.26 28.81 -2.16
C ALA A 119 4.28 27.68 -1.99
N GLN A 120 4.91 27.25 -3.10
CA GLN A 120 5.98 26.26 -3.08
C GLN A 120 7.21 26.75 -2.31
N GLN A 121 7.63 28.00 -2.55
CA GLN A 121 8.74 28.63 -1.82
C GLN A 121 8.45 28.73 -0.32
N LYS A 122 7.24 29.15 0.05
CA LYS A 122 6.83 29.25 1.46
C LYS A 122 6.85 27.88 2.15
N ALA A 123 6.33 26.84 1.49
CA ALA A 123 6.32 25.48 2.04
C ALA A 123 7.73 24.85 2.12
N ALA A 124 8.63 25.23 1.21
CA ALA A 124 10.03 24.83 1.28
C ALA A 124 10.75 25.54 2.45
N ALA A 125 10.61 26.85 2.53
CA ALA A 125 11.27 27.68 3.55
C ALA A 125 10.83 27.33 4.99
N SER A 126 9.57 26.94 5.17
CA SER A 126 9.04 26.51 6.49
C SER A 126 9.40 25.07 6.87
N GLY A 127 10.00 24.29 5.96
CA GLY A 127 10.22 22.85 6.14
C GLY A 127 8.95 21.99 6.05
N GLU A 128 7.80 22.59 5.75
CA GLU A 128 6.51 21.90 5.59
C GLU A 128 6.61 20.79 4.53
N LEU A 129 7.19 21.09 3.37
CA LEU A 129 7.32 20.11 2.28
C LEU A 129 8.08 18.86 2.72
N LEU A 130 9.24 19.05 3.38
CA LEU A 130 10.06 17.94 3.86
C LEU A 130 9.31 17.10 4.90
N LYS A 131 8.57 17.77 5.80
CA LYS A 131 7.74 17.10 6.79
C LYS A 131 6.65 16.25 6.14
N LEU A 132 5.96 16.78 5.13
CA LEU A 132 4.91 16.07 4.39
C LEU A 132 5.46 14.84 3.65
N LEU A 133 6.59 14.99 2.95
CA LEU A 133 7.23 13.87 2.23
C LEU A 133 7.67 12.77 3.20
N LYS A 134 8.32 13.13 4.32
CA LYS A 134 8.73 12.16 5.35
C LYS A 134 7.53 11.50 6.05
N ALA A 135 6.47 12.26 6.32
CA ALA A 135 5.24 11.71 6.90
C ALA A 135 4.62 10.67 5.97
N TRP A 136 4.50 10.98 4.68
CA TRP A 136 4.02 10.01 3.69
C TRP A 136 4.92 8.77 3.63
N ALA A 137 6.25 8.94 3.64
CA ALA A 137 7.20 7.83 3.64
C ALA A 137 6.95 6.87 4.82
N ALA A 138 6.81 7.41 6.03
CA ALA A 138 6.56 6.65 7.26
C ALA A 138 5.18 5.98 7.24
N GLN A 139 4.14 6.68 6.81
CA GLN A 139 2.79 6.12 6.68
C GLN A 139 2.76 4.99 5.63
N ASN A 140 3.52 5.12 4.55
CA ASN A 140 3.59 4.13 3.51
C ASN A 140 4.28 2.83 3.99
N TRP A 141 5.25 2.92 4.91
CA TRP A 141 5.80 1.73 5.59
C TRP A 141 4.76 0.93 6.38
N VAL A 142 3.75 1.60 6.94
CA VAL A 142 2.63 0.89 7.58
C VAL A 142 1.88 0.06 6.53
N ARG A 143 1.64 0.59 5.33
CA ARG A 143 1.00 -0.17 4.24
C ARG A 143 1.86 -1.34 3.76
N VAL A 144 3.19 -1.18 3.71
CA VAL A 144 4.14 -2.27 3.44
C VAL A 144 3.99 -3.39 4.45
N ALA A 145 3.94 -3.05 5.75
CA ALA A 145 3.78 -4.03 6.82
C ALA A 145 2.41 -4.73 6.76
N MET A 146 1.32 -4.00 6.51
CA MET A 146 -0.04 -4.57 6.41
C MET A 146 -0.17 -5.58 5.26
N SER A 147 0.28 -5.21 4.06
CA SER A 147 0.25 -6.09 2.89
C SER A 147 1.22 -7.27 3.02
N GLY A 148 2.41 -7.03 3.58
CA GLY A 148 3.38 -8.11 3.88
C GLY A 148 2.84 -9.11 4.91
N ALA A 149 2.18 -8.61 5.97
CA ALA A 149 1.50 -9.46 6.96
C ALA A 149 0.37 -10.27 6.32
N GLY A 150 -0.42 -9.68 5.42
CA GLY A 150 -1.43 -10.42 4.64
C GLY A 150 -0.81 -11.59 3.85
N GLY A 151 0.28 -11.34 3.13
CA GLY A 151 1.02 -12.37 2.40
C GLY A 151 1.55 -13.49 3.32
N LEU A 152 2.12 -13.13 4.46
CA LEU A 152 2.63 -14.10 5.45
C LEU A 152 1.51 -14.93 6.08
N LEU A 153 0.37 -14.33 6.41
CA LEU A 153 -0.79 -15.05 6.93
C LEU A 153 -1.36 -16.01 5.89
N GLY A 154 -1.41 -15.62 4.62
CA GLY A 154 -1.81 -16.50 3.52
C GLY A 154 -0.84 -17.67 3.31
N LEU A 155 0.47 -17.43 3.39
CA LEU A 155 1.47 -18.49 3.37
C LEU A 155 1.30 -19.47 4.53
N TYR A 156 1.06 -18.96 5.75
CA TYR A 156 0.85 -19.81 6.91
C TYR A 156 -0.44 -20.63 6.79
N ALA A 157 -1.53 -20.02 6.34
CA ALA A 157 -2.80 -20.71 6.08
C ALA A 157 -2.64 -21.85 5.06
N MET A 158 -1.81 -21.65 4.03
CA MET A 158 -1.54 -22.66 3.01
C MET A 158 -0.90 -23.94 3.59
N HIS A 159 -0.01 -23.81 4.58
CA HIS A 159 0.73 -24.94 5.17
C HIS A 159 -0.09 -25.73 6.21
N LEU A 160 -1.16 -25.15 6.76
CA LEU A 160 -2.01 -25.85 7.75
C LEU A 160 -2.78 -27.06 7.20
N LYS A 161 -2.85 -27.24 5.88
CA LYS A 161 -3.42 -28.46 5.28
C LYS A 161 -2.43 -29.63 5.23
N GLU A 162 -1.15 -29.41 5.51
CA GLU A 162 -0.09 -30.41 5.38
C GLU A 162 0.37 -30.99 6.73
N LEU A 163 -0.32 -30.65 7.84
CA LEU A 163 -0.12 -31.18 9.19
C LEU A 163 -1.38 -31.91 9.66
#